data_AF-A0A816HNA3-F1
#
_entry.id   AF-A0A816HNA3-F1
#
_cell.length_a   1.000
_cell.length_b   1.000
_cell.length_c   1.000
_cell.angle_alpha   90.00
_cell.angle_beta   90.00
_cell.angle_gamma   90.00
#
_symmetry.space_group_name_H-M   'P 1'
#
loop_
_entity.id
_entity.type
_entity.pdbx_description
1 polymer ?
#
loop_
_entity_poly.entity_id
_entity_poly.type
_entity_poly.pdbx_seq_one_letter_code
_entity_poly.pdbx_strand_id
1 'polypeptide(L)'
;IIGFDEDLLAFVPQPVSAVLLIFPITEAHEQHRMKEFEEAAHSAPDCSQAIYFLRQTIGNACGSIAVIHAIANNLEKFQLDSHKPLAHFMETTKLMTPEQRAEHLKHAMDMATANDTIAEEGESRVKTFLS
;
A
#
# COMPACT_ATOMS: atom_id res chain seq x y z
N ILE A 1 13.06 -11.01 -0.81
CA ILE A 1 12.61 -12.42 -0.81
C ILE A 1 13.10 -13.03 -2.11
N ILE A 2 13.96 -14.05 -2.05
CA ILE A 2 14.59 -14.64 -3.24
C ILE A 2 13.80 -15.87 -3.74
N GLY A 3 13.09 -16.55 -2.84
CA GLY A 3 12.10 -17.59 -3.15
C GLY A 3 11.22 -17.87 -1.94
N PHE A 4 10.21 -18.72 -2.12
CA PHE A 4 9.23 -19.08 -1.08
C PHE A 4 9.49 -20.46 -0.45
N ASP A 5 10.52 -21.17 -0.91
CA ASP A 5 10.99 -22.40 -0.26
C ASP A 5 11.54 -22.07 1.14
N GLU A 6 11.37 -23.00 2.09
CA GLU A 6 11.75 -22.79 3.49
C GLU A 6 13.22 -22.37 3.66
N ASP A 7 14.12 -23.05 2.95
CA ASP A 7 15.56 -22.76 2.95
C ASP A 7 15.86 -21.34 2.44
N LEU A 8 15.06 -20.82 1.51
CA LEU A 8 15.23 -19.47 0.96
C LEU A 8 14.62 -18.39 1.87
N LEU A 9 13.53 -18.72 2.56
CA LEU A 9 12.90 -17.84 3.54
C LEU A 9 13.75 -17.69 4.81
N ALA A 10 14.57 -18.68 5.15
CA ALA A 10 15.51 -18.62 6.26
C ALA A 10 16.53 -17.46 6.15
N PHE A 11 16.79 -16.96 4.94
CA PHE A 11 17.67 -15.80 4.72
C PHE A 11 16.99 -14.45 4.99
N VAL A 12 15.66 -14.40 5.18
CA VAL A 12 14.94 -13.16 5.46
C VAL A 12 15.13 -12.78 6.92
N PRO A 13 15.71 -11.60 7.23
CA PRO A 13 15.90 -11.15 8.61
C PRO A 13 14.57 -11.11 9.38
N GLN A 14 14.62 -11.56 10.63
CA GLN A 14 13.47 -11.61 11.53
C GLN A 14 13.56 -10.53 12.61
N PRO A 15 12.43 -9.99 13.10
CA PRO A 15 11.05 -10.31 12.71
C PRO A 15 10.60 -9.61 11.42
N VAL A 16 9.67 -10.24 10.68
CA VAL A 16 9.02 -9.64 9.51
C VAL A 16 7.67 -9.02 9.89
N SER A 17 7.48 -7.73 9.59
CA SER A 17 6.24 -6.99 9.91
C SER A 17 5.28 -6.85 8.73
N ALA A 18 5.78 -6.90 7.50
CA ALA A 18 4.99 -6.79 6.29
C ALA A 18 5.72 -7.43 5.09
N VAL A 19 4.95 -7.90 4.12
CA VAL A 19 5.44 -8.39 2.83
C VAL A 19 4.70 -7.65 1.73
N LEU A 20 5.44 -7.07 0.79
CA LEU A 20 4.89 -6.43 -0.40
C LEU A 20 5.08 -7.38 -1.59
N LEU A 21 3.98 -7.83 -2.18
CA LEU A 21 3.99 -8.70 -3.35
C LEU A 21 3.69 -7.88 -4.60
N ILE A 22 4.64 -7.86 -5.54
CA ILE A 22 4.43 -7.31 -6.87
C ILE A 22 4.08 -8.49 -7.79
N PHE A 23 2.92 -8.43 -8.42
CA PHE A 23 2.46 -9.46 -9.35
C PHE A 23 1.77 -8.80 -10.57
N PRO A 24 1.84 -9.43 -11.75
CA PRO A 24 1.22 -8.88 -12.95
C PRO A 24 -0.31 -8.93 -12.84
N ILE A 25 -0.95 -7.83 -13.17
CA ILE A 25 -2.41 -7.79 -13.29
C ILE A 25 -2.79 -8.38 -14.66
N THR A 26 -3.58 -9.45 -14.64
CA THR A 26 -4.10 -10.11 -15.84
C THR A 26 -5.62 -10.08 -15.81
N GLU A 27 -6.28 -10.26 -16.95
CA GLU A 27 -7.75 -10.31 -16.99
C GLU A 27 -8.33 -11.40 -16.08
N ALA A 28 -7.66 -12.57 -16.00
CA ALA A 28 -8.04 -13.64 -15.09
C ALA A 28 -7.97 -13.19 -13.61
N HIS A 29 -6.94 -12.41 -13.24
CA HIS A 29 -6.82 -11.84 -11.89
C HIS A 29 -7.93 -10.82 -11.60
N GLU A 30 -8.28 -9.99 -12.58
CA GLU A 30 -9.36 -8.99 -12.44
C GLU A 30 -10.71 -9.67 -12.22
N GLN A 31 -11.04 -10.68 -13.04
CA GLN A 31 -12.27 -11.45 -12.91
C GLN A 31 -12.34 -12.18 -11.56
N HIS A 32 -11.22 -12.79 -11.14
CA HIS A 32 -11.13 -13.47 -9.86
C HIS A 32 -11.36 -12.50 -8.68
N ARG A 33 -10.69 -11.35 -8.70
CA ARG A 33 -10.86 -10.33 -7.64
C ARG A 33 -12.29 -9.80 -7.56
N MET A 34 -12.96 -9.59 -8.68
CA MET A 34 -14.36 -9.15 -8.68
C MET A 34 -15.26 -10.18 -8.01
N LYS A 35 -15.05 -11.46 -8.32
CA LYS A 35 -15.80 -12.56 -7.69
C LYS A 35 -15.56 -12.62 -6.18
N GLU A 36 -14.31 -12.52 -5.73
CA GLU A 36 -13.97 -12.49 -4.29
C GLU A 36 -14.61 -11.28 -3.58
N PHE A 37 -14.64 -10.11 -4.23
CA PHE A 37 -15.27 -8.92 -3.66
C PHE A 37 -16.78 -9.10 -3.49
N GLU A 38 -17.46 -9.68 -4.49
CA GLU A 38 -18.89 -9.99 -4.40
C GLU A 38 -19.20 -11.01 -3.31
N GLU A 39 -18.37 -12.05 -3.16
CA GLU A 39 -18.49 -13.04 -2.09
C GLU A 39 -18.28 -12.38 -0.71
N ALA A 40 -17.22 -11.58 -0.58
CA ALA A 40 -16.88 -10.88 0.66
C ALA A 40 -17.96 -9.87 1.09
N ALA A 41 -18.65 -9.21 0.16
CA ALA A 41 -19.73 -8.27 0.47
C ALA A 41 -20.87 -8.89 1.28
N HIS A 42 -21.02 -10.23 1.23
CA HIS A 42 -22.10 -10.95 1.90
C HIS A 42 -21.65 -11.71 3.16
N SER A 43 -20.34 -11.90 3.36
CA SER A 43 -19.81 -12.77 4.43
C SER A 43 -18.60 -12.22 5.18
N ALA A 44 -18.04 -11.08 4.80
CA ALA A 44 -16.86 -10.53 5.47
C ALA A 44 -17.22 -9.94 6.83
N PRO A 45 -16.46 -10.26 7.89
CA PRO A 45 -16.59 -9.55 9.17
C PRO A 45 -16.18 -8.08 9.02
N ASP A 46 -16.81 -7.20 9.80
CA ASP A 46 -16.43 -5.79 9.84
C ASP A 46 -15.06 -5.63 10.52
N CYS A 47 -14.03 -5.42 9.70
CA CYS A 47 -12.65 -5.19 10.13
C CYS A 47 -12.26 -3.71 10.15
N SER A 48 -13.21 -2.78 9.93
CA SER A 48 -12.92 -1.36 9.66
C SER A 48 -12.22 -0.64 10.82
N GLN A 49 -12.41 -1.10 12.04
CA GLN A 49 -11.81 -0.52 13.24
C GLN A 49 -10.43 -1.08 13.59
N ALA A 50 -10.08 -2.27 13.08
CA ALA A 50 -8.83 -2.95 13.40
C ALA A 50 -7.74 -2.74 12.35
N ILE A 51 -8.11 -2.39 11.11
CA ILE A 51 -7.19 -2.33 9.98
C ILE A 51 -7.18 -0.91 9.39
N TYR A 52 -5.99 -0.35 9.23
CA TYR A 52 -5.79 0.85 8.42
C TYR A 52 -5.79 0.45 6.94
N PHE A 53 -6.93 0.67 6.28
CA PHE A 53 -7.09 0.47 4.84
C PHE A 53 -7.26 1.80 4.10
N LEU A 54 -6.54 1.96 2.99
CA LEU A 54 -6.58 3.14 2.10
C LEU A 54 -6.86 2.66 0.67
N ARG A 55 -7.93 3.18 0.07
CA ARG A 55 -8.33 2.80 -1.28
C ARG A 55 -7.45 3.46 -2.33
N GLN A 56 -6.91 2.68 -3.27
CA GLN A 56 -6.18 3.25 -4.39
C GLN A 56 -7.13 3.90 -5.39
N THR A 57 -6.92 5.20 -5.63
CA THR A 57 -7.67 6.00 -6.62
C THR A 57 -6.74 6.79 -7.56
N ILE A 58 -5.42 6.70 -7.33
CA ILE A 58 -4.38 7.36 -8.12
C ILE A 58 -3.64 6.27 -8.90
N GLY A 59 -3.51 6.48 -10.21
CA GLY A 59 -2.74 5.58 -11.08
C GLY A 59 -1.28 5.53 -10.66
N ASN A 60 -0.66 4.36 -10.74
CA ASN A 60 0.76 4.13 -10.40
C ASN A 60 1.16 4.44 -8.93
N ALA A 61 0.21 4.68 -8.03
CA ALA A 61 0.48 4.91 -6.61
C ALA A 61 0.52 3.63 -5.75
N CYS A 62 0.38 2.44 -6.36
CA CYS A 62 0.25 1.17 -5.63
C CYS A 62 1.44 0.89 -4.70
N GLY A 63 2.66 1.23 -5.11
CA GLY A 63 3.86 1.08 -4.28
C GLY A 63 3.81 1.94 -3.02
N SER A 64 3.53 3.24 -3.17
CA SER A 64 3.38 4.16 -2.05
C SER A 64 2.24 3.78 -1.12
N ILE A 65 1.10 3.35 -1.68
CA ILE A 65 -0.05 2.89 -0.88
C ILE A 65 0.30 1.61 -0.11
N ALA A 66 1.03 0.67 -0.71
CA ALA A 66 1.48 -0.54 -0.03
C ALA A 66 2.44 -0.24 1.14
N VAL A 67 3.34 0.75 0.98
CA VAL A 67 4.21 1.20 2.07
C VAL A 67 3.41 1.87 3.20
N ILE A 68 2.42 2.72 2.86
CA ILE A 68 1.52 3.31 3.85
C ILE A 68 0.79 2.21 4.63
N HIS A 69 0.23 1.19 3.96
CA HIS A 69 -0.43 0.07 4.64
C HIS A 69 0.52 -0.69 5.55
N ALA A 70 1.73 -0.99 5.10
CA ALA A 70 2.72 -1.74 5.87
C ALA A 70 3.08 -1.02 7.19
N ILE A 71 3.30 0.29 7.12
CA ILE A 71 3.65 1.11 8.29
C ILE A 71 2.43 1.34 9.19
N ALA A 72 1.29 1.75 8.62
CA ALA A 72 0.12 2.14 9.40
C ALA A 72 -0.44 0.98 10.25
N ASN A 73 -0.34 -0.25 9.76
CA ASN A 73 -0.81 -1.46 10.46
C ASN A 73 0.25 -2.07 11.40
N ASN A 74 1.41 -1.43 11.56
CA ASN A 74 2.48 -1.85 12.45
C ASN A 74 3.09 -0.64 13.20
N LEU A 75 2.31 0.43 13.42
CA LEU A 75 2.80 1.70 13.97
C LEU A 75 3.54 1.54 15.30
N GLU A 76 3.18 0.54 16.11
CA GLU A 76 3.86 0.22 17.36
C GLU A 76 5.33 -0.21 17.20
N LYS A 77 5.74 -0.60 15.99
CA LYS A 77 7.11 -1.01 15.65
C LYS A 77 7.92 0.10 14.96
N PHE A 78 7.28 1.20 14.58
CA PHE A 78 7.91 2.28 13.83
C PHE A 78 7.88 3.60 14.62
N GLN A 79 9.02 4.29 14.67
CA GLN A 79 9.07 5.67 15.17
C GLN A 79 9.03 6.61 13.97
N LEU A 80 7.90 7.25 13.75
CA LEU A 80 7.76 8.27 12.73
C LEU A 80 8.18 9.62 13.29
N ASP A 81 8.99 10.35 12.53
CA ASP A 81 9.29 11.75 12.83
C ASP A 81 8.02 12.58 12.61
N SER A 82 7.51 13.18 13.69
CA SER A 82 6.28 13.98 13.69
C SER A 82 6.34 15.20 12.76
N HIS A 83 7.53 15.62 12.35
CA HIS A 83 7.71 16.73 11.40
C HIS A 83 7.65 16.28 9.93
N LYS A 84 7.53 14.98 9.65
CA LYS A 84 7.49 14.45 8.27
C LYS A 84 6.06 14.28 7.76
N PRO A 85 5.84 14.40 6.44
CA PRO A 85 4.50 14.31 5.83
C PRO A 85 3.76 13.01 6.14
N LEU A 86 4.46 11.88 6.23
CA LEU A 86 3.84 10.57 6.51
C LEU A 86 3.23 10.51 7.92
N ALA A 87 3.91 11.04 8.94
CA ALA A 87 3.41 11.07 10.30
C ALA A 87 2.14 11.93 10.39
N HIS A 88 2.18 13.11 9.79
CA HIS A 88 1.02 14.01 9.71
C HIS A 88 -0.15 13.35 8.96
N PHE A 89 0.12 12.70 7.83
CA PHE A 89 -0.88 11.99 7.04
C PHE A 89 -1.56 10.87 7.86
N MET A 90 -0.79 10.03 8.55
CA MET A 90 -1.35 8.94 9.35
C MET A 90 -2.18 9.45 10.53
N GLU A 91 -1.70 10.47 11.24
CA GLU A 91 -2.44 11.06 12.36
C GLU A 91 -3.76 11.72 11.90
N THR A 92 -3.72 12.47 10.80
CA THR A 92 -4.91 13.16 10.24
C THR A 92 -5.97 12.17 9.76
N THR A 93 -5.54 11.03 9.21
CA THR A 93 -6.43 10.08 8.53
C THR A 93 -6.82 8.87 9.36
N LYS A 94 -6.39 8.79 10.63
CA LYS A 94 -6.60 7.61 11.48
C LYS A 94 -8.06 7.23 11.65
N LEU A 95 -8.97 8.21 11.79
CA LEU A 95 -10.42 8.00 11.96
C LEU A 95 -11.23 8.12 10.66
N MET A 96 -10.55 8.30 9.52
CA MET A 96 -11.21 8.43 8.22
C MET A 96 -11.57 7.05 7.63
N THR A 97 -12.63 7.01 6.82
CA THR A 97 -12.94 5.83 6.01
C THR A 97 -11.88 5.60 4.93
N PRO A 98 -11.79 4.39 4.34
CA PRO A 98 -10.88 4.12 3.22
C PRO A 98 -11.01 5.09 2.04
N GLU A 99 -12.24 5.51 1.72
CA GLU A 99 -12.54 6.48 0.67
C GLU A 99 -12.06 7.88 1.04
N GLN A 100 -12.30 8.32 2.29
CA GLN A 100 -11.83 9.61 2.78
C GLN A 100 -10.30 9.69 2.81
N ARG A 101 -9.62 8.60 3.21
CA ARG A 101 -8.15 8.46 3.14
C ARG A 101 -7.64 8.64 1.72
N ALA A 102 -8.30 8.00 0.75
CA ALA A 102 -7.94 8.09 -0.66
C ALA A 102 -8.07 9.52 -1.18
N GLU A 103 -9.16 10.20 -0.82
CA GLU A 103 -9.38 11.59 -1.24
C GLU A 103 -8.36 12.53 -0.60
N HIS A 104 -8.03 12.32 0.67
CA HIS A 104 -6.98 13.08 1.35
C HIS A 104 -5.60 12.88 0.70
N LEU A 105 -5.26 11.65 0.29
CA LEU A 105 -3.99 11.36 -0.38
C LEU A 105 -3.85 12.10 -1.70
N LYS A 106 -4.93 12.26 -2.48
CA LYS A 106 -4.90 13.06 -3.73
C LYS A 106 -4.49 14.51 -3.52
N HIS A 107 -4.80 15.06 -2.35
CA HIS A 107 -4.55 16.46 -2.00
C HIS A 107 -3.23 16.64 -1.23
N ALA A 108 -2.55 15.55 -0.86
CA ALA A 108 -1.29 15.56 -0.13
C ALA A 108 -0.10 15.77 -1.10
N MET A 109 0.08 17.02 -1.55
CA MET A 109 1.08 17.41 -2.57
C MET A 109 2.52 17.03 -2.19
N ASP A 110 2.86 17.05 -0.90
CA ASP A 110 4.19 16.66 -0.41
C ASP A 110 4.46 15.15 -0.55
N MET A 111 3.42 14.32 -0.40
CA MET A 111 3.53 12.87 -0.57
C MET A 111 3.67 12.50 -2.06
N ALA A 112 2.96 13.20 -2.94
CA ALA A 112 3.08 13.03 -4.38
C ALA A 112 4.49 13.43 -4.87
N THR A 113 5.01 14.56 -4.39
CA THR A 113 6.37 15.05 -4.74
C THR A 113 7.46 14.07 -4.30
N ALA A 114 7.35 13.51 -3.10
CA ALA A 114 8.29 12.49 -2.62
C ALA A 114 8.23 11.20 -3.45
N ASN A 115 7.03 10.77 -3.84
CA ASN A 115 6.84 9.60 -4.71
C ASN A 115 7.48 9.80 -6.09
N ASP A 116 7.30 10.97 -6.70
CA ASP A 116 7.84 11.26 -8.03
C ASP A 116 9.37 11.34 -8.00
N THR A 117 9.94 11.95 -6.96
CA THR A 117 11.40 12.04 -6.78
C THR A 117 12.03 10.64 -6.68
N ILE A 118 11.44 9.75 -5.87
CA ILE A 118 11.96 8.38 -5.68
C ILE A 118 11.73 7.51 -6.92
N ALA A 119 10.64 7.73 -7.66
CA ALA A 119 10.39 7.03 -8.92
C ALA A 119 11.47 7.31 -9.97
N GLU A 120 12.14 8.46 -9.92
CA GLU A 120 13.26 8.80 -10.79
C GLU A 120 14.59 8.14 -10.38
N GLU A 121 14.72 7.71 -9.12
CA GLU A 121 15.93 7.03 -8.60
C GLU A 121 16.00 5.55 -9.00
N GLY A 122 14.91 4.98 -9.54
CA GLY A 122 14.88 3.60 -10.00
C GLY A 122 15.82 3.33 -11.18
N GLU A 123 16.47 2.15 -11.18
CA GLU A 123 17.36 1.71 -12.28
C GLU A 123 16.63 1.51 -13.63
N SER A 124 15.30 1.60 -13.63
CA SER A 124 14.46 1.49 -14.82
C SER A 124 13.28 2.46 -14.73
N ARG A 125 12.90 3.06 -15.87
CA ARG A 125 11.70 3.89 -15.97
C ARG A 125 10.46 3.04 -16.24
N VAL A 126 9.31 3.45 -15.70
CA VAL A 126 8.02 2.91 -16.15
C VAL A 126 7.88 3.20 -17.64
N LYS A 127 7.52 2.20 -18.44
CA LYS A 127 7.27 2.40 -19.87
C LYS A 127 6.08 3.34 -20.04
N THR A 128 6.32 4.57 -20.46
CA THR A 128 5.26 5.45 -20.97
C THR A 128 4.82 4.89 -22.31
N PHE A 129 3.72 4.14 -22.32
CA PHE A 129 3.02 3.87 -23.58
C PHE A 129 2.36 5.17 -24.00
N LEU A 130 3.09 5.99 -24.76
CA LEU A 130 2.48 7.07 -25.53
C LEU A 130 1.55 6.40 -26.55
N SER A 131 0.24 6.55 -26.35
CA SER A 131 -0.77 6.40 -27.40
C SER A 131 -1.22 7.79 -27.83
#